data_AF-A0AA38UAX7-F1
#
_entry.id   AF-A0AA38UAX7-F1
#
_cell.length_a   1.000
_cell.length_b   1.000
_cell.length_c   1.000
_cell.angle_alpha   90.00
_cell.angle_beta   90.00
_cell.angle_gamma   90.00
#
_symmetry.space_group_name_H-M   'P 1'
#
loop_
_entity.id
_entity.type
_entity.pdbx_description
1 polymer ?
#
loop_
_entity_poly.entity_id
_entity_poly.type
_entity_poly.pdbx_seq_one_letter_code
_entity_poly.pdbx_strand_id
1 'polypeptide(L)'
;VDLQAWHRRFGHAGISRIKMIIQKKLVDGMAILGSTDEKIDECDSCHMGKAKRRPFDAITTRESRILERVHVDLTGPIRVQAVGGYYY
;
A
#
# COMPACT_ATOMS: atom_id res chain seq x y z
N VAL A 1 0.27 -10.74 26.08
CA VAL A 1 0.95 -10.42 24.80
C VAL A 1 0.56 -9.00 24.47
N ASP A 2 1.51 -8.14 24.11
CA ASP A 2 1.19 -6.74 23.79
C ASP A 2 0.46 -6.61 22.44
N LEU A 3 -0.05 -5.42 22.16
CA LEU A 3 -0.81 -5.12 20.94
C LEU A 3 0.04 -5.27 19.66
N GLN A 4 1.33 -4.95 19.74
CA GLN A 4 2.25 -5.01 18.60
C GLN A 4 2.58 -6.46 18.18
N ALA A 5 2.73 -7.37 19.15
CA ALA A 5 2.90 -8.79 18.90
C ALA A 5 1.63 -9.40 18.29
N TRP A 6 0.43 -9.00 18.75
CA TRP A 6 -0.81 -9.40 18.09
C TRP A 6 -0.92 -8.84 16.67
N HIS A 7 -0.49 -7.60 16.43
CA HIS A 7 -0.40 -7.02 15.09
C HIS A 7 0.42 -7.87 14.13
N ARG A 8 1.61 -8.32 14.56
CA ARG A 8 2.46 -9.20 13.74
C ARG A 8 1.85 -10.61 13.56
N ARG A 9 1.29 -11.21 14.62
CA ARG A 9 0.66 -12.54 14.56
C ARG A 9 -0.55 -12.62 13.64
N PHE A 10 -1.34 -11.54 13.57
CA PHE A 10 -2.48 -11.42 12.65
C PHE A 10 -2.06 -10.95 11.24
N GLY A 11 -0.80 -11.13 10.85
CA GLY A 11 -0.33 -10.79 9.51
C GLY A 11 -0.42 -9.28 9.21
N HIS A 12 -0.01 -8.45 10.17
CA HIS A 12 -0.04 -6.99 10.03
C HIS A 12 -1.44 -6.39 9.89
N ALA A 13 -2.44 -7.03 10.49
CA ALA A 13 -3.81 -6.50 10.58
C ALA A 13 -3.83 -5.12 11.23
N GLY A 14 -4.70 -4.23 10.74
CA GLY A 14 -4.85 -2.89 11.30
C GLY A 14 -5.23 -2.94 12.78
N ILE A 15 -4.64 -2.04 13.58
CA ILE A 15 -4.82 -2.03 15.03
C ILE A 15 -6.29 -1.89 15.43
N SER A 16 -7.05 -1.08 14.70
CA SER A 16 -8.50 -0.95 14.90
C SER A 16 -9.24 -2.29 14.79
N ARG A 17 -8.83 -3.18 13.87
CA ARG A 17 -9.41 -4.53 13.74
C ARG A 17 -9.06 -5.41 14.93
N ILE A 18 -7.81 -5.33 15.41
CA ILE A 18 -7.35 -6.10 16.58
C ILE A 18 -8.09 -5.66 17.84
N LYS A 19 -8.24 -4.34 18.04
CA LYS A 19 -9.07 -3.78 19.12
C LYS A 19 -10.51 -4.27 19.03
N MET A 20 -11.11 -4.23 17.85
CA MET A 20 -12.47 -4.71 17.63
C MET A 20 -12.62 -6.21 17.99
N ILE A 21 -11.67 -7.06 17.59
CA ILE A 21 -11.68 -8.50 17.89
C ILE A 21 -11.77 -8.74 19.40
N ILE A 22 -10.98 -8.00 20.18
CA ILE A 22 -10.93 -8.13 21.64
C ILE A 22 -12.20 -7.57 22.28
N GLN A 23 -12.61 -6.37 21.88
CA GLN A 23 -13.82 -5.72 22.42
C GLN A 23 -15.06 -6.56 22.21
N LYS A 24 -15.17 -7.21 21.04
CA LYS A 24 -16.29 -8.09 20.68
C LYS A 24 -16.09 -9.54 21.13
N LYS A 25 -14.99 -9.88 21.81
CA LYS A 25 -14.65 -11.24 22.25
C LYS A 25 -14.79 -12.29 21.14
N LEU A 26 -14.25 -11.99 19.95
CA LEU A 26 -14.41 -12.85 18.76
C LEU A 26 -13.44 -14.04 18.73
N VAL A 27 -12.48 -14.12 19.65
CA VAL A 27 -11.45 -15.15 19.70
C VAL A 27 -11.18 -15.51 21.16
N ASP A 28 -11.05 -16.81 21.44
CA ASP A 28 -10.73 -17.33 22.77
C ASP A 28 -9.24 -17.20 23.09
N GLY A 29 -8.91 -17.00 24.37
CA GLY A 29 -7.53 -16.95 24.86
C GLY A 29 -6.74 -15.70 24.46
N MET A 30 -7.38 -14.72 23.82
CA MET A 30 -6.75 -13.47 23.44
C MET A 30 -6.87 -12.41 24.54
N ALA A 31 -5.73 -11.98 25.08
CA ALA A 31 -5.64 -10.85 26.00
C ALA A 31 -4.47 -9.94 25.60
N ILE A 32 -4.70 -8.62 25.64
CA ILE A 32 -3.63 -7.61 25.53
C ILE A 32 -3.15 -7.28 26.93
N LEU A 33 -1.83 -7.40 27.12
CA LEU A 33 -1.17 -6.88 28.31
C LEU A 33 -0.67 -5.47 27.97
N GLY A 34 -0.97 -4.48 28.81
CA GLY A 34 -0.58 -3.08 28.60
C GLY A 34 -1.69 -2.22 27.96
N SER A 35 -1.32 -1.00 27.56
CA SER A 35 -2.28 -0.02 27.04
C SER A 35 -2.74 -0.41 25.64
N THR A 36 -4.05 -0.41 25.42
CA THR A 36 -4.61 -0.51 24.08
C THR A 36 -4.47 0.81 23.31
N ASP A 37 -4.22 1.94 23.97
CA ASP A 37 -4.16 3.26 23.34
C ASP A 37 -2.79 3.64 22.80
N GLU A 38 -1.83 2.72 22.85
CA GLU A 38 -0.57 2.88 22.13
C GLU A 38 -0.85 3.05 20.64
N LYS A 39 -0.47 4.23 20.12
CA LYS A 39 -0.28 4.41 18.69
C LYS A 39 0.85 3.48 18.29
N ILE A 40 0.51 2.40 17.60
CA ILE A 40 1.49 1.60 16.88
C ILE A 40 1.83 2.41 15.62
N ASP A 41 2.62 3.45 15.83
CA ASP A 41 3.18 4.29 14.78
C ASP A 41 4.53 3.74 14.30
N GLU A 42 4.93 2.52 14.71
CA GLU A 42 6.27 1.98 14.45
C GLU A 42 6.21 0.52 13.97
N CYS A 43 5.55 0.28 12.83
CA CYS A 43 5.73 -0.96 12.09
C CYS A 43 6.29 -0.65 10.70
N ASP A 44 7.61 -0.75 10.57
CA ASP A 44 8.32 -0.42 9.32
C ASP A 44 7.82 -1.23 8.13
N SER A 45 7.52 -2.52 8.32
CA SER A 45 6.96 -3.35 7.24
C SER A 45 5.58 -2.90 6.81
N CYS A 46 4.74 -2.40 7.73
CA CYS A 46 3.46 -1.79 7.38
C CYS A 46 3.65 -0.47 6.66
N HIS A 47 4.58 0.37 7.12
CA HIS A 47 4.87 1.64 6.45
C HIS A 47 5.31 1.40 5.01
N MET A 48 6.29 0.53 4.80
CA MET A 48 6.78 0.22 3.47
C MET A 48 5.71 -0.48 2.61
N GLY A 49 4.96 -1.42 3.19
CA GLY A 49 3.96 -2.21 2.45
C GLY A 49 2.63 -1.50 2.19
N LYS A 50 2.27 -0.50 3.02
CA LYS A 50 1.00 0.27 2.90
C LYS A 50 1.24 1.73 2.54
N ALA A 51 2.48 2.12 2.24
CA ALA A 51 2.79 3.47 1.77
C ALA A 51 1.91 3.80 0.57
N LYS A 52 1.15 4.89 0.68
CA LYS A 52 0.41 5.43 -0.46
C LYS A 52 1.34 6.36 -1.21
N ARG A 53 1.31 6.29 -2.54
CA ARG A 53 1.94 7.32 -3.38
C ARG A 53 1.30 8.67 -3.03
N ARG A 54 2.12 9.64 -2.63
CA ARG A 54 1.66 11.02 -2.42
C ARG A 54 1.03 11.53 -3.73
N PRO A 55 -0.12 12.24 -3.67
CA PRO A 55 -0.70 12.87 -4.85
C PRO A 55 0.31 13.79 -5.56
N PHE A 56 0.13 13.96 -6.87
CA PHE A 56 0.91 14.95 -7.61
C PHE A 56 0.42 16.35 -7.26
N ASP A 57 1.33 17.23 -6.86
CA ASP A 57 1.01 18.62 -6.48
C ASP A 57 0.79 19.52 -7.72
N ALA A 58 1.10 19.04 -8.93
CA ALA A 58 1.10 19.84 -10.15
C ALA A 58 -0.31 20.05 -10.71
N ILE A 59 -0.72 21.32 -10.82
CA ILE A 59 -1.86 21.73 -11.66
C ILE A 59 -1.33 21.86 -13.08
N THR A 60 -1.76 20.97 -13.98
CA THR A 60 -1.37 21.03 -15.40
C THR A 60 -2.44 21.80 -16.18
N THR A 61 -2.05 22.88 -16.85
CA THR A 61 -2.90 23.60 -17.80
C THR A 61 -2.86 22.93 -19.16
N ARG A 62 -4.00 22.91 -19.85
CA ARG A 62 -4.10 22.36 -21.20
C ARG A 62 -3.68 23.41 -22.23
N GLU A 63 -3.08 22.91 -23.30
CA GLU A 63 -2.72 23.65 -24.50
C GLU A 63 -3.97 24.25 -25.16
N SER A 64 -3.83 25.48 -25.64
CA SER A 64 -4.90 26.28 -26.24
C SER A 64 -4.85 26.30 -27.76
N ARG A 65 -3.70 25.90 -28.34
CA ARG A 65 -3.46 25.94 -29.78
C ARG A 65 -3.12 24.56 -30.34
N ILE A 66 -3.42 24.40 -31.62
CA ILE A 66 -3.12 23.17 -32.38
C ILE A 66 -1.60 22.96 -32.42
N LEU A 67 -1.16 21.73 -32.16
CA LEU A 67 0.25 21.30 -32.14
C LEU A 67 1.14 22.08 -31.15
N GLU A 68 0.57 22.72 -30.13
CA GLU A 68 1.33 23.41 -29.09
C GLU A 68 2.16 22.46 -28.23
N ARG A 69 1.75 21.18 -28.13
CA ARG A 69 2.54 20.11 -27.52
C ARG A 69 2.31 18.77 -28.22
N VAL A 70 3.40 18.04 -28.46
CA VAL A 70 3.37 16.67 -28.99
C VAL A 70 4.09 15.77 -28.00
N HIS A 71 3.37 14.77 -27.47
CA HIS A 71 3.97 13.68 -26.70
C HIS A 71 4.24 12.51 -27.63
N VAL A 72 5.48 12.05 -27.68
CA VAL A 72 5.88 10.86 -28.43
C VAL A 72 6.42 9.85 -27.44
N ASP A 73 5.94 8.63 -27.52
CA ASP A 73 6.46 7.50 -26.76
C ASP A 73 6.91 6.41 -27.73
N LEU A 74 7.85 5.59 -27.27
CA LEU A 74 8.33 4.44 -28.01
C LEU A 74 7.56 3.20 -27.54
N THR A 75 7.32 2.25 -28.44
CA THR A 75 6.51 1.08 -28.14
C THR A 75 7.16 -0.22 -28.56
N GLY A 76 6.67 -1.28 -27.93
CA GLY A 76 6.88 -2.68 -28.26
C GLY A 76 5.74 -3.54 -27.73
N PRO A 77 5.12 -4.49 -28.48
CA PRO A 77 5.70 -5.58 -29.32
C PRO A 77 5.98 -5.37 -30.83
N ILE A 78 7.23 -5.59 -31.28
CA ILE A 78 7.75 -5.44 -32.64
C ILE A 78 7.59 -6.77 -33.38
N ARG A 79 7.43 -6.72 -34.70
CA ARG A 79 7.04 -7.87 -35.55
C ARG A 79 7.91 -9.12 -35.42
N VAL A 80 9.18 -8.95 -35.09
CA VAL A 80 10.11 -10.06 -35.00
C VAL A 80 10.05 -10.58 -33.58
N GLN A 81 9.69 -11.86 -33.44
CA GLN A 81 9.72 -12.52 -32.15
C GLN A 81 11.13 -12.48 -31.63
N ALA A 82 11.29 -12.00 -30.39
CA ALA A 82 12.54 -12.18 -29.71
C ALA A 82 12.76 -13.69 -29.50
N VAL A 83 14.00 -14.13 -29.55
CA VAL A 83 14.37 -15.55 -29.37
C VAL A 83 13.80 -16.15 -28.06
N GLY A 84 13.50 -15.31 -27.05
CA GLY A 84 12.86 -15.70 -25.78
C GLY A 84 11.33 -15.82 -25.82
N GLY A 85 10.70 -15.68 -26.99
CA GLY A 85 9.26 -15.80 -27.18
C GLY A 85 8.47 -14.52 -26.90
N TYR A 86 9.10 -13.49 -26.32
CA TYR A 86 8.50 -12.18 -26.13
C TYR A 86 8.50 -11.38 -27.43
N TYR A 87 7.51 -10.52 -27.56
CA TYR A 87 7.51 -9.45 -28.52
C TYR A 87 7.38 -8.18 -27.67
N TYR A 88 8.31 -7.24 -27.79
CA TYR A 88 8.31 -5.85 -27.24
C TYR A 88 8.99 -5.40 -28.54
#